data_AF-L8H9P7-F1
#
_entry.id   AF-L8H9P7-F1
#
_cell.length_a   1.000
_cell.length_b   1.000
_cell.length_c   1.000
_cell.angle_alpha   90.00
_cell.angle_beta   90.00
_cell.angle_gamma   90.00
#
_symmetry.space_group_name_H-M   'P 1'
#
loop_
_entity.id
_entity.type
_entity.pdbx_description
1 polymer ?
#
loop_
_entity_poly.entity_id
_entity_poly.type
_entity_poly.pdbx_seq_one_letter_code
_entity_poly.pdbx_strand_id
1 'polypeptide(L)'
;MMENPAAAAQQGRRKRGRHGDWEDNNAQRPTTTTTTSTKERQPKIKDPKSEAARLFGCTPKQVSPFKVANDPFNPGNSLEGWICRKEGSMGGALFITHVNRRRVEPQTIYGTPKLKYPYATKENNEWKTFSEACCHYYVATKWNGMNVLFFKYTDEDGNTYVTGKSKGSASLADGTFGNFFTSTLQVLGFDGGVPEGGLWKNLPARLALLANPLVQSLTFELCGNKEPHLVKYDFDLDLQPLFSTTVSGQISPIIVSPEEGGDVLHPFDQAEVVRVCKEYQERDFALNEEYRKAHGLKHKYEYNHFATEGHVLYLLDAKQHLIGRTMYKVKPRDIEEVHWGNFDATMEGRVKEAVAKIATREKPMTAASLRAELDMGPKEWGRRLGGADALLTRYGSDVMNAVGQLSKTTIAKRLAKRGWLRFSEDDYKGHVECKAHMLTTLSEMSEEGRPKDVVVDASVLNPVHRKGWISTLHAAGYWNVYALHLDISADVCKRRAASLHGEESDEGRSMQEAIGKLAQSAEAQPKAREGLQRIAAVHTDAEIEEFLASLS
;
A
#
# COMPACT_ATOMS: atom_id res chain seq x y z
N MET A 1 56.60 33.06 9.91
CA MET A 1 56.28 32.83 8.50
C MET A 1 54.79 32.55 8.41
N MET A 2 54.09 33.46 7.69
CA MET A 2 52.77 33.36 7.06
C MET A 2 51.63 32.74 7.90
N GLU A 3 50.81 33.56 8.55
CA GLU A 3 49.62 34.27 8.03
C GLU A 3 48.41 33.37 7.79
N ASN A 4 47.39 33.55 8.65
CA ASN A 4 46.00 33.26 8.34
C ASN A 4 45.14 34.32 9.05
N PRO A 5 44.60 35.35 8.36
CA PRO A 5 43.82 36.39 9.00
C PRO A 5 42.34 36.03 9.02
N ALA A 6 41.75 36.23 10.21
CA ALA A 6 40.33 36.28 10.46
C ALA A 6 39.68 37.40 9.61
N ALA A 7 38.59 37.06 8.90
CA ALA A 7 37.78 38.02 8.19
C ALA A 7 36.69 38.60 9.11
N ALA A 8 36.68 39.93 9.19
CA ALA A 8 35.80 40.76 9.98
C ALA A 8 34.37 40.83 9.40
N ALA A 9 33.38 40.76 10.27
CA ALA A 9 31.99 41.06 9.96
C ALA A 9 31.78 42.59 9.88
N GLN A 10 31.56 43.11 8.67
CA GLN A 10 31.09 44.48 8.47
C GLN A 10 29.57 44.53 8.58
N GLN A 11 29.08 45.26 9.59
CA GLN A 11 27.69 45.66 9.74
C GLN A 11 27.32 46.71 8.69
N GLY A 12 26.63 46.28 7.64
CA GLY A 12 25.99 47.16 6.66
C GLY A 12 24.62 47.63 7.13
N ARG A 13 24.55 48.87 7.64
CA ARG A 13 23.30 49.64 7.86
C ARG A 13 22.49 49.70 6.55
N ARG A 14 21.35 49.01 6.47
CA ARG A 14 20.34 49.24 5.42
C ARG A 14 19.45 50.43 5.79
N LYS A 15 19.50 51.46 4.95
CA LYS A 15 18.63 52.63 4.97
C LYS A 15 17.19 52.22 4.66
N ARG A 16 16.25 52.71 5.48
CA ARG A 16 14.80 52.68 5.22
C ARG A 16 14.50 53.53 3.98
N GLY A 17 14.05 52.89 2.91
CA GLY A 17 13.44 53.55 1.75
C GLY A 17 11.97 53.86 2.06
N ARG A 18 11.59 55.12 1.82
CA ARG A 18 10.27 55.69 2.07
C ARG A 18 9.18 55.10 1.17
N HIS A 19 7.98 55.11 1.72
CA HIS A 19 6.69 55.02 1.06
C HIS A 19 6.65 55.77 -0.28
N GLY A 20 6.26 55.06 -1.33
CA GLY A 20 5.69 55.63 -2.54
C GLY A 20 4.19 55.39 -2.51
N ASP A 21 3.44 56.49 -2.50
CA ASP A 21 1.98 56.54 -2.62
C ASP A 21 1.54 55.90 -3.94
N TRP A 22 0.58 54.97 -3.86
CA TRP A 22 -0.18 54.47 -5.00
C TRP A 22 -1.54 55.15 -4.96
N GLU A 23 -1.74 56.11 -5.86
CA GLU A 23 -2.99 56.81 -6.06
C GLU A 23 -4.07 55.91 -6.69
N ASP A 24 -5.30 56.20 -6.27
CA ASP A 24 -6.56 55.57 -6.62
C ASP A 24 -6.82 55.49 -8.12
N ASN A 25 -6.95 54.26 -8.65
CA ASN A 25 -7.64 54.02 -9.91
C ASN A 25 -9.04 53.46 -9.66
N ASN A 26 -9.99 54.34 -9.97
CA ASN A 26 -11.43 54.22 -9.92
C ASN A 26 -11.93 53.00 -10.74
N ALA A 27 -12.21 51.88 -10.07
CA ALA A 27 -12.84 50.71 -10.67
C ALA A 27 -14.37 50.84 -10.59
N GLN A 28 -15.00 51.05 -11.75
CA GLN A 28 -16.45 51.00 -11.93
C GLN A 28 -17.00 49.65 -11.45
N ARG A 29 -17.97 49.68 -10.53
CA ARG A 29 -18.70 48.51 -10.07
C ARG A 29 -19.51 47.89 -11.21
N PRO A 30 -19.43 46.58 -11.45
CA PRO A 30 -20.29 45.92 -12.43
C PRO A 30 -21.74 45.88 -11.92
N THR A 31 -22.66 46.35 -12.75
CA THR A 31 -24.10 46.23 -12.56
C THR A 31 -24.49 44.75 -12.56
N THR A 32 -25.02 44.27 -11.44
CA THR A 32 -25.56 42.91 -11.27
C THR A 32 -26.87 42.78 -12.06
N THR A 33 -26.80 42.23 -13.25
CA THR A 33 -27.96 41.77 -14.01
C THR A 33 -28.43 40.45 -13.42
N THR A 34 -29.57 40.47 -12.74
CA THR A 34 -30.21 39.29 -12.15
C THR A 34 -30.85 38.43 -13.25
N THR A 35 -30.05 37.64 -13.95
CA THR A 35 -30.55 36.62 -14.88
C THR A 35 -31.14 35.48 -14.06
N THR A 36 -32.47 35.40 -14.01
CA THR A 36 -33.19 34.22 -13.52
C THR A 36 -32.88 33.04 -14.43
N SER A 37 -31.83 32.29 -14.10
CA SER A 37 -31.47 31.06 -14.79
C SER A 37 -32.51 30.00 -14.45
N THR A 38 -33.27 29.59 -15.46
CA THR A 38 -34.09 28.38 -15.39
C THR A 38 -33.15 27.20 -15.14
N LYS A 39 -33.15 26.65 -13.93
CA LYS A 39 -32.37 25.46 -13.54
C LYS A 39 -32.73 24.29 -14.47
N GLU A 40 -32.00 24.17 -15.57
CA GLU A 40 -32.08 23.04 -16.49
C GLU A 40 -31.70 21.77 -15.70
N ARG A 41 -32.61 20.79 -15.66
CA ARG A 41 -32.40 19.56 -14.90
C ARG A 41 -31.20 18.80 -15.47
N GLN A 42 -30.10 18.75 -14.74
CA GLN A 42 -28.91 18.01 -15.14
C GLN A 42 -29.25 16.53 -15.44
N PRO A 43 -28.74 15.97 -16.56
CA PRO A 43 -29.02 14.60 -16.95
C PRO A 43 -28.58 13.62 -15.87
N LYS A 44 -29.48 12.69 -15.50
CA LYS A 44 -29.12 11.64 -14.53
C LYS A 44 -28.14 10.66 -15.15
N ILE A 45 -26.89 10.68 -14.71
CA ILE A 45 -25.93 9.58 -14.91
C ILE A 45 -26.53 8.28 -14.37
N LYS A 46 -26.78 7.32 -15.26
CA LYS A 46 -27.42 6.03 -14.93
C LYS A 46 -26.49 5.10 -14.13
N ASP A 47 -25.20 5.13 -14.43
CA ASP A 47 -24.18 4.33 -13.73
C ASP A 47 -22.92 5.16 -13.45
N PRO A 48 -22.85 5.83 -12.28
CA PRO A 48 -21.71 6.65 -11.90
C PRO A 48 -20.39 5.88 -11.78
N LYS A 49 -20.45 4.57 -11.49
CA LYS A 49 -19.25 3.74 -11.34
C LYS A 49 -18.60 3.46 -12.68
N SER A 50 -19.40 3.08 -13.67
CA SER A 50 -18.92 2.83 -15.03
C SER A 50 -18.44 4.12 -15.68
N GLU A 51 -19.10 5.25 -15.40
CA GLU A 51 -18.64 6.56 -15.88
C GLU A 51 -17.29 6.96 -15.27
N ALA A 52 -17.12 6.80 -13.95
CA ALA A 52 -15.83 7.01 -13.30
C ALA A 52 -14.74 6.11 -13.90
N ALA A 53 -15.03 4.82 -14.11
CA ALA A 53 -14.09 3.88 -14.69
C ALA A 53 -13.68 4.27 -16.12
N ARG A 54 -14.63 4.72 -16.94
CA ARG A 54 -14.40 5.24 -18.29
C ARG A 54 -13.47 6.45 -18.25
N LEU A 55 -13.77 7.43 -17.41
CA LEU A 55 -12.95 8.65 -17.23
C LEU A 55 -11.53 8.32 -16.76
N PHE A 56 -11.37 7.34 -15.88
CA PHE A 56 -10.07 6.91 -15.37
C PHE A 56 -9.29 5.98 -16.31
N GLY A 57 -9.89 5.53 -17.42
CA GLY A 57 -9.26 4.56 -18.32
C GLY A 57 -9.01 3.20 -17.63
N CYS A 58 -9.97 2.73 -16.84
CA CYS A 58 -9.88 1.47 -16.11
C CYS A 58 -11.20 0.67 -16.12
N THR A 59 -11.18 -0.53 -15.54
CA THR A 59 -12.41 -1.33 -15.39
C THR A 59 -13.18 -0.91 -14.13
N PRO A 60 -14.52 -1.11 -14.07
CA PRO A 60 -15.29 -0.83 -12.86
C PRO A 60 -14.79 -1.57 -11.60
N LYS A 61 -14.17 -2.74 -11.74
CA LYS A 61 -13.58 -3.48 -10.60
C LYS A 61 -12.42 -2.72 -9.93
N GLN A 62 -11.76 -1.83 -10.67
CA GLN A 62 -10.64 -1.03 -10.20
C GLN A 62 -11.08 0.34 -9.66
N VAL A 63 -12.39 0.53 -9.47
CA VAL A 63 -12.97 1.74 -8.90
C VAL A 63 -13.75 1.36 -7.65
N SER A 64 -13.46 2.05 -6.55
CA SER A 64 -14.14 1.85 -5.26
C SER A 64 -14.99 3.07 -4.92
N PRO A 65 -16.15 2.90 -4.27
CA PRO A 65 -16.86 4.03 -3.71
C PRO A 65 -16.05 4.61 -2.55
N PHE A 66 -16.21 5.91 -2.29
CA PHE A 66 -15.74 6.54 -1.07
C PHE A 66 -16.83 7.43 -0.47
N LYS A 67 -16.77 7.60 0.84
CA LYS A 67 -17.60 8.51 1.61
C LYS A 67 -16.77 9.17 2.70
N VAL A 68 -16.66 10.48 2.65
CA VAL A 68 -16.04 11.32 3.67
C VAL A 68 -17.18 12.00 4.41
N ALA A 69 -17.47 11.52 5.62
CA ALA A 69 -18.60 12.04 6.40
C ALA A 69 -18.35 13.46 6.94
N ASN A 70 -17.09 13.81 7.19
CA ASN A 70 -16.65 15.13 7.61
C ASN A 70 -15.33 15.44 6.91
N ASP A 71 -15.34 16.44 6.02
CA ASP A 71 -14.13 16.97 5.39
C ASP A 71 -13.30 17.68 6.46
N PRO A 72 -12.10 17.18 6.78
CA PRO A 72 -11.32 17.73 7.89
C PRO A 72 -10.84 19.17 7.64
N PHE A 73 -10.79 19.61 6.38
CA PHE A 73 -10.46 20.99 6.00
C PHE A 73 -11.66 21.92 5.82
N ASN A 74 -12.88 21.37 5.85
CA ASN A 74 -14.11 22.13 5.76
C ASN A 74 -15.16 21.46 6.67
N PRO A 75 -15.03 21.61 8.01
CA PRO A 75 -15.91 20.95 8.95
C PRO A 75 -17.40 21.20 8.63
N GLY A 76 -18.19 20.14 8.65
CA GLY A 76 -19.60 20.17 8.23
C GLY A 76 -19.83 19.82 6.76
N ASN A 77 -18.79 19.85 5.93
CA ASN A 77 -18.89 19.30 4.58
C ASN A 77 -18.71 17.78 4.55
N SER A 78 -19.39 17.13 3.60
CA SER A 78 -19.24 15.70 3.31
C SER A 78 -19.05 15.48 1.81
N LEU A 79 -18.27 14.47 1.44
CA LEU A 79 -17.97 14.12 0.05
C LEU A 79 -18.30 12.66 -0.24
N GLU A 80 -18.96 12.39 -1.36
CA GLU A 80 -19.20 11.02 -1.83
C GLU A 80 -18.93 10.88 -3.32
N GLY A 81 -18.41 9.71 -3.71
CA GLY A 81 -18.04 9.46 -5.09
C GLY A 81 -17.25 8.18 -5.27
N TRP A 82 -16.38 8.20 -6.26
CA TRP A 82 -15.59 7.05 -6.68
C TRP A 82 -14.09 7.37 -6.73
N ILE A 83 -13.24 6.43 -6.31
CA ILE A 83 -11.78 6.57 -6.34
C ILE A 83 -11.15 5.48 -7.22
N CYS A 84 -10.19 5.88 -8.06
CA CYS A 84 -9.41 4.97 -8.88
C CYS A 84 -8.38 4.20 -8.04
N ARG A 85 -8.47 2.86 -8.03
CA ARG A 85 -7.52 1.95 -7.38
C ARG A 85 -6.49 1.36 -8.34
N LYS A 86 -6.63 1.58 -9.65
CA LYS A 86 -5.63 1.16 -10.64
C LYS A 86 -4.37 1.99 -10.46
N GLU A 87 -3.22 1.33 -10.28
CA GLU A 87 -1.94 2.02 -10.31
C GLU A 87 -1.69 2.65 -11.69
N GLY A 88 -1.07 3.83 -11.73
CA GLY A 88 -0.70 4.49 -12.99
C GLY A 88 -0.86 6.00 -12.94
N SER A 89 -1.23 6.59 -14.08
CA SER A 89 -1.42 8.04 -14.29
C SER A 89 -2.68 8.60 -13.62
N MET A 90 -3.67 7.74 -13.35
CA MET A 90 -4.95 8.08 -12.71
C MET A 90 -5.11 7.48 -11.32
N GLY A 91 -4.09 6.79 -10.79
CA GLY A 91 -4.20 6.13 -9.48
C GLY A 91 -4.46 7.13 -8.36
N GLY A 92 -5.54 6.92 -7.61
CA GLY A 92 -5.99 7.84 -6.56
C GLY A 92 -6.80 9.04 -7.06
N ALA A 93 -7.15 9.11 -8.35
CA ALA A 93 -8.08 10.12 -8.85
C ALA A 93 -9.49 9.92 -8.26
N LEU A 94 -10.23 11.01 -8.06
CA LEU A 94 -11.59 11.02 -7.53
C LEU A 94 -12.59 11.44 -8.61
N PHE A 95 -13.79 10.89 -8.51
CA PHE A 95 -14.98 11.29 -9.25
C PHE A 95 -16.07 11.61 -8.24
N ILE A 96 -16.17 12.89 -7.86
CA ILE A 96 -17.08 13.39 -6.82
C ILE A 96 -18.45 13.56 -7.45
N THR A 97 -19.47 12.96 -6.84
CA THR A 97 -20.85 13.02 -7.34
C THR A 97 -21.82 13.64 -6.34
N HIS A 98 -21.43 13.69 -5.06
CA HIS A 98 -22.21 14.34 -4.02
C HIS A 98 -21.31 15.17 -3.11
N VAL A 99 -21.83 16.34 -2.74
CA VAL A 99 -21.30 17.21 -1.70
C VAL A 99 -22.46 17.52 -0.76
N ASN A 100 -22.26 17.34 0.54
CA ASN A 100 -23.29 17.60 1.56
C ASN A 100 -24.57 16.77 1.36
N ARG A 101 -24.39 15.52 0.92
CA ARG A 101 -25.45 14.57 0.53
C ARG A 101 -26.33 15.05 -0.62
N ARG A 102 -26.00 16.19 -1.23
CA ARG A 102 -26.67 16.72 -2.41
C ARG A 102 -25.87 16.36 -3.64
N ARG A 103 -26.59 16.08 -4.72
CA ARG A 103 -25.97 15.69 -5.98
C ARG A 103 -25.40 16.93 -6.66
N VAL A 104 -24.17 16.83 -7.13
CA VAL A 104 -23.49 17.89 -7.88
C VAL A 104 -23.23 17.46 -9.32
N GLU A 105 -22.89 18.41 -10.19
CA GLU A 105 -22.25 18.08 -11.46
C GLU A 105 -20.96 17.31 -11.14
N PRO A 106 -20.71 16.15 -11.76
CA PRO A 106 -19.57 15.34 -11.36
C PRO A 106 -18.24 16.05 -11.59
N GLN A 107 -17.40 16.01 -10.57
CA GLN A 107 -16.10 16.66 -10.60
C GLN A 107 -15.00 15.60 -10.62
N THR A 108 -14.09 15.72 -11.60
CA THR A 108 -12.93 14.83 -11.71
C THR A 108 -11.73 15.48 -11.05
N ILE A 109 -11.22 14.85 -10.00
CA ILE A 109 -9.99 15.26 -9.33
C ILE A 109 -8.88 14.30 -9.74
N TYR A 110 -7.96 14.78 -10.57
CA TYR A 110 -6.82 13.99 -11.01
C TYR A 110 -5.85 13.71 -9.85
N GLY A 111 -5.46 12.45 -9.67
CA GLY A 111 -4.51 12.04 -8.62
C GLY A 111 -3.04 12.21 -9.03
N THR A 112 -2.13 12.06 -8.06
CA THR A 112 -0.67 12.05 -8.28
C THR A 112 -0.22 10.80 -9.05
N PRO A 113 0.31 10.93 -10.29
CA PRO A 113 0.79 9.80 -11.06
C PRO A 113 1.86 8.98 -10.32
N LYS A 114 1.90 7.66 -10.55
CA LYS A 114 3.02 6.83 -10.07
C LYS A 114 4.26 7.12 -10.91
N LEU A 115 5.37 7.50 -10.25
CA LEU A 115 6.67 7.71 -10.91
C LEU A 115 7.17 6.41 -11.55
N LYS A 116 7.63 6.49 -12.80
CA LYS A 116 8.24 5.38 -13.53
C LYS A 116 9.76 5.47 -13.48
N TYR A 117 10.47 4.37 -13.74
CA TYR A 117 11.90 4.47 -14.05
C TYR A 117 12.08 4.86 -15.52
N PRO A 118 13.15 5.62 -15.85
CA PRO A 118 13.42 6.05 -17.22
C PRO A 118 14.04 4.94 -18.10
N TYR A 119 14.21 3.73 -17.57
CA TYR A 119 14.81 2.61 -18.30
C TYR A 119 13.78 1.78 -19.10
N ALA A 120 14.16 1.39 -20.31
CA ALA A 120 13.40 0.49 -21.19
C ALA A 120 13.31 -0.90 -20.56
N THR A 121 14.45 -1.43 -20.13
CA THR A 121 14.59 -2.70 -19.41
C THR A 121 15.25 -2.44 -18.05
N LYS A 122 14.87 -3.21 -17.04
CA LYS A 122 15.45 -3.05 -15.70
C LYS A 122 16.81 -3.76 -15.59
N GLU A 123 17.03 -4.80 -16.39
CA GLU A 123 18.23 -5.63 -16.28
C GLU A 123 19.50 -4.88 -16.73
N ASN A 124 19.39 -4.03 -17.76
CA ASN A 124 20.55 -3.43 -18.41
C ASN A 124 20.68 -1.91 -18.21
N ASN A 125 19.77 -1.30 -17.43
CA ASN A 125 19.68 0.16 -17.26
C ASN A 125 19.66 0.93 -18.60
N GLU A 126 19.15 0.30 -19.66
CA GLU A 126 19.03 0.91 -20.97
C GLU A 126 17.96 2.01 -20.91
N TRP A 127 18.30 3.23 -21.30
CA TRP A 127 17.38 4.37 -21.24
C TRP A 127 16.31 4.26 -22.32
N LYS A 128 15.08 4.68 -21.98
CA LYS A 128 14.02 4.80 -22.98
C LYS A 128 14.35 5.92 -23.95
N THR A 129 14.01 5.69 -25.22
CA THR A 129 13.74 6.78 -26.15
C THR A 129 12.46 7.47 -25.73
N PHE A 130 12.55 8.76 -25.44
CA PHE A 130 11.38 9.56 -25.10
C PHE A 130 10.67 10.08 -26.36
N SER A 131 9.45 10.56 -26.20
CA SER A 131 8.60 10.98 -27.32
C SER A 131 9.16 12.21 -28.02
N GLU A 132 9.07 12.25 -29.36
CA GLU A 132 9.36 13.45 -30.16
C GLU A 132 8.43 14.64 -29.85
N ALA A 133 7.32 14.41 -29.13
CA ALA A 133 6.44 15.48 -28.65
C ALA A 133 7.04 16.28 -27.48
N CYS A 134 8.16 15.83 -26.90
CA CYS A 134 8.84 16.56 -25.83
C CYS A 134 9.58 17.77 -26.42
N CYS A 135 9.27 18.96 -25.91
CA CYS A 135 9.94 20.21 -26.31
C CYS A 135 10.90 20.70 -25.22
N HIS A 136 10.62 20.39 -23.96
CA HIS A 136 11.45 20.77 -22.81
C HIS A 136 11.58 19.63 -21.80
N TYR A 137 12.56 19.74 -20.92
CA TYR A 137 12.66 18.91 -19.73
C TYR A 137 13.02 19.73 -18.49
N TYR A 138 12.69 19.20 -17.32
CA TYR A 138 13.01 19.78 -16.02
C TYR A 138 13.34 18.66 -15.03
N VAL A 139 14.40 18.82 -14.26
CA VAL A 139 14.83 17.86 -13.23
C VAL A 139 14.67 18.49 -11.86
N ALA A 140 13.71 17.99 -11.07
CA ALA A 140 13.46 18.48 -9.72
C ALA A 140 14.05 17.52 -8.68
N THR A 141 14.33 18.02 -7.47
CA THR A 141 14.65 17.17 -6.32
C THR A 141 13.50 16.18 -6.06
N LYS A 142 13.85 14.90 -5.86
CA LYS A 142 12.89 13.92 -5.39
C LYS A 142 12.83 13.96 -3.87
N TRP A 143 11.90 14.75 -3.36
CA TRP A 143 11.56 14.71 -1.95
C TRP A 143 11.07 13.32 -1.52
N ASN A 144 11.44 13.00 -0.30
CA ASN A 144 11.18 11.74 0.38
C ASN A 144 10.24 12.01 1.56
N GLY A 145 8.95 11.80 1.36
CA GLY A 145 7.92 12.08 2.36
C GLY A 145 6.59 11.39 2.06
N MET A 146 5.52 12.02 2.53
CA MET A 146 4.15 11.64 2.21
C MET A 146 3.58 12.57 1.14
N ASN A 147 3.02 12.00 0.08
CA ASN A 147 2.34 12.79 -0.93
C ASN A 147 1.02 13.38 -0.40
N VAL A 148 0.89 14.71 -0.47
CA VAL A 148 -0.33 15.45 -0.13
C VAL A 148 -0.80 16.21 -1.36
N LEU A 149 -2.04 15.97 -1.78
CA LEU A 149 -2.67 16.66 -2.89
C LEU A 149 -3.81 17.52 -2.36
N PHE A 150 -3.69 18.84 -2.52
CA PHE A 150 -4.77 19.80 -2.25
C PHE A 150 -5.57 20.04 -3.52
N PHE A 151 -6.90 20.00 -3.43
CA PHE A 151 -7.77 20.17 -4.59
C PHE A 151 -9.01 20.99 -4.27
N LYS A 152 -9.53 21.67 -5.29
CA LYS A 152 -10.82 22.36 -5.24
C LYS A 152 -11.97 21.38 -5.46
N TYR A 153 -13.10 21.65 -4.81
CA TYR A 153 -14.39 21.08 -5.20
C TYR A 153 -15.50 22.12 -4.98
N THR A 154 -16.64 21.94 -5.65
CA THR A 154 -17.79 22.82 -5.55
C THR A 154 -19.03 22.07 -5.08
N ASP A 155 -19.88 22.73 -4.29
CA ASP A 155 -21.21 22.23 -3.97
C ASP A 155 -22.23 22.56 -5.08
N GLU A 156 -23.51 22.25 -4.84
CA GLU A 156 -24.59 22.50 -5.80
C GLU A 156 -24.95 24.00 -5.96
N ASP A 157 -24.57 24.82 -4.98
CA ASP A 157 -24.80 26.27 -4.99
C ASP A 157 -23.62 27.01 -5.66
N GLY A 158 -22.59 26.27 -6.09
CA GLY A 158 -21.40 26.80 -6.74
C GLY A 158 -20.34 27.33 -5.77
N ASN A 159 -20.50 27.13 -4.46
CA ASN A 159 -19.47 27.50 -3.50
C ASN A 159 -18.25 26.61 -3.68
N THR A 160 -17.07 27.22 -3.71
CA THR A 160 -15.79 26.52 -3.86
C THR A 160 -15.16 26.27 -2.49
N TYR A 161 -14.61 25.08 -2.32
CA TYR A 161 -13.87 24.64 -1.14
C TYR A 161 -12.53 24.05 -1.55
N VAL A 162 -11.56 24.05 -0.62
CA VAL A 162 -10.27 23.38 -0.79
C VAL A 162 -10.11 22.34 0.31
N THR A 163 -9.71 21.12 -0.07
CA THR A 163 -9.36 20.05 0.87
C THR A 163 -8.07 19.36 0.43
N GLY A 164 -7.55 18.48 1.28
CA GLY A 164 -6.34 17.71 1.05
C GLY A 164 -6.61 16.21 1.07
N LYS A 165 -5.81 15.44 0.34
CA LYS A 165 -5.84 13.98 0.34
C LYS A 165 -4.47 13.35 0.18
N SER A 166 -4.32 12.12 0.67
CA SER A 166 -3.21 11.25 0.26
C SER A 166 -3.53 10.58 -1.08
N LYS A 167 -2.57 9.85 -1.66
CA LYS A 167 -2.82 9.06 -2.87
C LYS A 167 -3.91 7.99 -2.70
N GLY A 168 -3.97 7.35 -1.53
CA GLY A 168 -4.83 6.19 -1.27
C GLY A 168 -6.19 6.51 -0.65
N SER A 169 -6.42 7.74 -0.20
CA SER A 169 -7.64 8.17 0.49
C SER A 169 -8.38 9.26 -0.28
N ALA A 170 -9.64 9.53 0.04
CA ALA A 170 -10.39 10.65 -0.55
C ALA A 170 -10.23 11.97 0.21
N SER A 171 -9.83 11.89 1.48
CA SER A 171 -9.46 13.00 2.35
C SER A 171 -8.18 12.65 3.11
N LEU A 172 -7.46 13.66 3.59
CA LEU A 172 -6.32 13.49 4.48
C LEU A 172 -6.83 13.17 5.88
N ALA A 173 -6.16 12.28 6.61
CA ALA A 173 -6.52 11.95 7.98
C ALA A 173 -5.28 11.44 8.71
N ASP A 174 -5.29 11.60 10.04
CA ASP A 174 -4.34 10.91 10.89
C ASP A 174 -4.72 9.44 11.00
N GLY A 175 -3.72 8.57 11.13
CA GLY A 175 -3.95 7.14 11.22
C GLY A 175 -2.75 6.40 11.77
N THR A 176 -2.80 5.08 11.66
CA THR A 176 -1.74 4.18 12.16
C THR A 176 -0.39 4.37 11.50
N PHE A 177 -0.34 5.02 10.33
CA PHE A 177 0.87 5.24 9.55
C PHE A 177 1.52 6.60 9.77
N GLY A 178 0.86 7.51 10.49
CA GLY A 178 1.36 8.87 10.73
C GLY A 178 0.24 9.87 10.98
N ASN A 179 0.63 11.03 11.53
CA ASN A 179 -0.27 12.14 11.84
C ASN A 179 -0.32 13.12 10.67
N PHE A 180 -0.58 12.62 9.45
CA PHE A 180 -0.42 13.41 8.23
C PHE A 180 -1.33 14.64 8.16
N PHE A 181 -2.54 14.57 8.70
CA PHE A 181 -3.43 15.73 8.74
C PHE A 181 -2.92 16.77 9.73
N THR A 182 -2.59 16.36 10.96
CA THR A 182 -2.04 17.26 11.99
C THR A 182 -0.72 17.90 11.55
N SER A 183 0.22 17.10 11.03
CA SER A 183 1.51 17.58 10.49
C SER A 183 1.30 18.55 9.32
N THR A 184 0.29 18.32 8.47
CA THR A 184 -0.05 19.25 7.38
C THR A 184 -0.60 20.58 7.90
N LEU A 185 -1.48 20.56 8.91
CA LEU A 185 -2.00 21.80 9.52
C LEU A 185 -0.87 22.63 10.13
N GLN A 186 0.05 21.99 10.84
CA GLN A 186 1.22 22.65 11.41
C GLN A 186 2.02 23.41 10.34
N VAL A 187 2.34 22.75 9.22
CA VAL A 187 3.09 23.40 8.12
C VAL A 187 2.30 24.53 7.45
N LEU A 188 0.97 24.44 7.42
CA LEU A 188 0.12 25.51 6.92
C LEU A 188 -0.06 26.67 7.92
N GLY A 189 0.48 26.58 9.13
CA GLY A 189 0.35 27.60 10.18
C GLY A 189 -0.98 27.55 10.94
N PHE A 190 -1.59 26.38 11.00
CA PHE A 190 -2.91 26.13 11.60
C PHE A 190 -2.81 25.24 12.85
N ASP A 191 -1.91 25.57 13.77
CA ASP A 191 -1.63 24.79 14.98
C ASP A 191 -2.84 24.61 15.92
N GLY A 192 -3.88 25.44 15.76
CA GLY A 192 -5.15 25.36 16.50
C GLY A 192 -6.29 24.65 15.76
N GLY A 193 -6.02 24.06 14.60
CA GLY A 193 -7.03 23.50 13.71
C GLY A 193 -7.36 24.43 12.54
N VAL A 194 -8.28 23.96 11.69
CA VAL A 194 -8.66 24.67 10.47
C VAL A 194 -9.41 25.96 10.81
N PRO A 195 -9.06 27.09 10.17
CA PRO A 195 -9.71 28.38 10.45
C PRO A 195 -11.19 28.36 10.07
N GLU A 196 -11.96 29.23 10.73
CA GLU A 196 -13.39 29.39 10.44
C GLU A 196 -13.62 29.67 8.95
N GLY A 197 -14.60 28.96 8.37
CA GLY A 197 -14.91 29.06 6.95
C GLY A 197 -14.00 28.25 6.02
N GLY A 198 -13.06 27.46 6.56
CA GLY A 198 -12.27 26.48 5.83
C GLY A 198 -11.06 27.06 5.10
N LEU A 199 -10.32 26.19 4.41
CA LEU A 199 -9.08 26.55 3.72
C LEU A 199 -9.29 27.57 2.59
N TRP A 200 -10.40 27.51 1.87
CA TRP A 200 -10.59 28.38 0.70
C TRP A 200 -10.66 29.86 1.06
N LYS A 201 -11.32 30.19 2.18
CA LYS A 201 -11.41 31.57 2.68
C LYS A 201 -10.12 32.06 3.33
N ASN A 202 -9.25 31.15 3.73
CA ASN A 202 -8.02 31.41 4.48
C ASN A 202 -6.81 30.79 3.77
N LEU A 203 -6.77 30.91 2.44
CA LEU A 203 -5.82 30.17 1.60
C LEU A 203 -4.38 30.56 1.93
N PRO A 204 -3.55 29.66 2.47
CA PRO A 204 -2.16 29.96 2.79
C PRO A 204 -1.36 30.33 1.54
N ALA A 205 -0.31 31.13 1.68
CA ALA A 205 0.54 31.55 0.55
C ALA A 205 1.05 30.37 -0.28
N ARG A 206 1.41 29.25 0.38
CA ARG A 206 1.85 28.01 -0.29
C ARG A 206 0.78 27.40 -1.20
N LEU A 207 -0.50 27.68 -0.96
CA LEU A 207 -1.64 27.21 -1.74
C LEU A 207 -2.20 28.27 -2.69
N ALA A 208 -1.59 29.47 -2.77
CA ALA A 208 -2.14 30.61 -3.51
C ALA A 208 -2.41 30.32 -4.99
N LEU A 209 -1.66 29.40 -5.61
CA LEU A 209 -1.88 29.00 -7.00
C LEU A 209 -3.26 28.34 -7.23
N LEU A 210 -3.93 27.81 -6.19
CA LEU A 210 -5.31 27.32 -6.29
C LEU A 210 -6.35 28.42 -6.54
N ALA A 211 -6.01 29.68 -6.24
CA ALA A 211 -6.88 30.82 -6.56
C ALA A 211 -7.07 31.01 -8.07
N ASN A 212 -6.15 30.49 -8.90
CA ASN A 212 -6.31 30.46 -10.34
C ASN A 212 -7.44 29.50 -10.74
N PRO A 213 -8.49 29.94 -11.47
CA PRO A 213 -9.62 29.09 -11.85
C PRO A 213 -9.23 27.90 -12.72
N LEU A 214 -8.13 27.98 -13.47
CA LEU A 214 -7.65 26.90 -14.33
C LEU A 214 -6.93 25.79 -13.56
N VAL A 215 -6.41 26.08 -12.37
CA VAL A 215 -5.68 25.11 -11.53
C VAL A 215 -6.69 24.38 -10.65
N GLN A 216 -6.80 23.05 -10.80
CA GLN A 216 -7.70 22.21 -9.99
C GLN A 216 -7.05 21.78 -8.67
N SER A 217 -5.76 21.46 -8.72
CA SER A 217 -5.03 20.90 -7.58
C SER A 217 -3.56 21.29 -7.56
N LEU A 218 -2.97 21.25 -6.36
CA LEU A 218 -1.54 21.36 -6.09
C LEU A 218 -1.09 20.11 -5.35
N THR A 219 0.07 19.60 -5.74
CA THR A 219 0.66 18.40 -5.14
C THR A 219 1.96 18.77 -4.45
N PHE A 220 2.12 18.29 -3.22
CA PHE A 220 3.28 18.49 -2.37
C PHE A 220 3.80 17.15 -1.85
N GLU A 221 5.03 17.17 -1.36
CA GLU A 221 5.57 16.16 -0.46
C GLU A 221 5.65 16.76 0.95
N LEU A 222 4.93 16.17 1.92
CA LEU A 222 5.09 16.45 3.34
C LEU A 222 6.29 15.67 3.84
N CYS A 223 7.35 16.37 4.25
CA CYS A 223 8.60 15.75 4.68
C CYS A 223 9.27 16.58 5.78
N GLY A 224 10.29 16.02 6.42
CA GLY A 224 11.04 16.67 7.50
C GLY A 224 11.55 15.67 8.52
N ASN A 225 12.27 16.13 9.54
CA ASN A 225 12.79 15.25 10.58
C ASN A 225 11.67 14.62 11.46
N LYS A 226 10.50 15.26 11.58
CA LYS A 226 9.35 14.75 12.36
C LYS A 226 8.49 13.75 11.58
N GLU A 227 8.68 13.66 10.26
CA GLU A 227 8.10 12.61 9.41
C GLU A 227 9.23 11.76 8.81
N PRO A 228 9.82 10.83 9.59
CA PRO A 228 11.03 10.11 9.19
C PRO A 228 10.77 9.11 8.06
N HIS A 229 11.45 9.31 6.93
CA HIS A 229 11.45 8.39 5.79
C HIS A 229 12.79 7.67 5.58
N LEU A 230 13.53 7.96 4.52
CA LEU A 230 14.87 7.48 4.19
C LEU A 230 15.90 8.60 4.41
N VAL A 231 15.54 9.80 3.96
CA VAL A 231 16.36 11.00 4.07
C VAL A 231 16.12 11.64 5.43
N LYS A 232 17.20 12.07 6.09
CA LYS A 232 17.12 12.92 7.29
C LYS A 232 17.29 14.37 6.86
N TYR A 233 16.19 15.11 6.90
CA TYR A 233 16.19 16.55 6.65
C TYR A 233 16.69 17.32 7.87
N ASP A 234 17.22 18.51 7.61
CA ASP A 234 17.66 19.50 8.59
C ASP A 234 16.53 20.43 9.07
N PHE A 235 15.33 20.30 8.49
CA PHE A 235 14.11 20.99 8.92
C PHE A 235 13.10 20.05 9.56
N ASP A 236 12.25 20.60 10.42
CA ASP A 236 11.27 19.84 11.21
C ASP A 236 10.18 19.20 10.35
N LEU A 237 9.40 20.04 9.67
CA LEU A 237 8.35 19.67 8.73
C LEU A 237 8.22 20.76 7.68
N ASP A 238 8.05 20.38 6.42
CA ASP A 238 7.65 21.28 5.36
C ASP A 238 6.81 20.57 4.27
N LEU A 239 6.10 21.36 3.47
CA LEU A 239 5.37 20.98 2.26
C LEU A 239 6.18 21.44 1.07
N GLN A 240 6.91 20.49 0.47
CA GLN A 240 7.75 20.74 -0.69
C GLN A 240 6.89 20.66 -1.96
N PRO A 241 6.75 21.76 -2.74
CA PRO A 241 5.87 21.78 -3.90
C PRO A 241 6.41 20.88 -5.02
N LEU A 242 5.53 20.12 -5.67
CA LEU A 242 5.89 19.22 -6.77
C LEU A 242 5.35 19.73 -8.11
N PHE A 243 4.04 19.88 -8.22
CA PHE A 243 3.38 20.30 -9.46
C PHE A 243 1.94 20.77 -9.22
N SER A 244 1.41 21.52 -10.16
CA SER A 244 -0.01 21.85 -10.26
C SER A 244 -0.70 20.96 -11.29
N THR A 245 -2.01 20.74 -11.15
CA THR A 245 -2.84 20.08 -12.17
C THR A 245 -4.01 20.97 -12.54
N THR A 246 -4.27 21.13 -13.84
CA THR A 246 -5.39 21.92 -14.34
C THR A 246 -6.71 21.17 -14.24
N VAL A 247 -7.83 21.89 -14.45
CA VAL A 247 -9.18 21.29 -14.58
C VAL A 247 -9.28 20.24 -15.69
N SER A 248 -8.44 20.33 -16.73
CA SER A 248 -8.36 19.37 -17.83
C SER A 248 -7.39 18.21 -17.57
N GLY A 249 -6.75 18.18 -16.39
CA GLY A 249 -5.81 17.14 -16.02
C GLY A 249 -4.40 17.31 -16.58
N GLN A 250 -4.06 18.47 -17.14
CA GLN A 250 -2.67 18.78 -17.52
C GLN A 250 -1.84 19.05 -16.27
N ILE A 251 -0.60 18.58 -16.24
CA ILE A 251 0.32 18.76 -15.11
C ILE A 251 1.41 19.76 -15.51
N SER A 252 1.69 20.72 -14.64
CA SER A 252 2.84 21.63 -14.78
C SER A 252 3.70 21.56 -13.53
N PRO A 253 5.03 21.28 -13.65
CA PRO A 253 5.92 21.30 -12.49
C PRO A 253 5.94 22.68 -11.84
N ILE A 254 6.11 22.72 -10.52
CA ILE A 254 6.46 23.97 -9.85
C ILE A 254 7.97 24.16 -10.06
N ILE A 255 8.33 25.09 -10.93
CA ILE A 255 9.72 25.44 -11.21
C ILE A 255 10.16 26.40 -10.10
N VAL A 256 11.11 25.93 -9.30
CA VAL A 256 11.74 26.71 -8.23
C VAL A 256 12.85 27.54 -8.88
N SER A 257 13.05 28.77 -8.42
CA SER A 257 14.10 29.61 -9.01
C SER A 257 15.50 29.03 -8.74
N PRO A 258 16.50 29.27 -9.59
CA PRO A 258 17.88 28.82 -9.33
C PRO A 258 18.44 29.35 -8.00
N GLU A 259 18.02 30.54 -7.58
CA GLU A 259 18.39 31.16 -6.29
C GLU A 259 17.88 30.36 -5.09
N GLU A 260 16.78 29.63 -5.27
CA GLU A 260 16.16 28.74 -4.29
C GLU A 260 16.58 27.27 -4.50
N GLY A 261 17.61 27.03 -5.33
CA GLY A 261 18.16 25.70 -5.60
C GLY A 261 17.41 24.89 -6.65
N GLY A 262 16.51 25.52 -7.44
CA GLY A 262 15.84 24.88 -8.57
C GLY A 262 16.75 24.74 -9.80
N ASP A 263 16.46 23.76 -10.65
CA ASP A 263 17.06 23.67 -11.98
C ASP A 263 16.36 24.65 -12.94
N VAL A 264 16.98 24.95 -14.08
CA VAL A 264 16.34 25.73 -15.15
C VAL A 264 15.52 24.81 -16.05
N LEU A 265 14.55 25.38 -16.75
CA LEU A 265 13.85 24.67 -17.81
C LEU A 265 14.77 24.54 -19.02
N HIS A 266 15.02 23.32 -19.47
CA HIS A 266 15.94 23.04 -20.57
C HIS A 266 15.20 22.65 -21.85
N PRO A 267 15.68 23.02 -23.05
CA PRO A 267 15.16 22.48 -24.29
C PRO A 267 15.39 20.97 -24.34
N PHE A 268 14.46 20.23 -24.94
CA PHE A 268 14.56 18.78 -25.02
C PHE A 268 15.59 18.34 -26.07
N ASP A 269 16.59 17.59 -25.60
CA ASP A 269 17.45 16.74 -26.41
C ASP A 269 17.62 15.39 -25.70
N GLN A 270 17.44 14.29 -26.42
CA GLN A 270 17.43 12.95 -25.83
C GLN A 270 18.78 12.58 -25.22
N ALA A 271 19.90 12.89 -25.90
CA ALA A 271 21.23 12.55 -25.42
C ALA A 271 21.58 13.38 -24.18
N GLU A 272 21.22 14.66 -24.21
CA GLU A 272 21.43 15.58 -23.10
C GLU A 272 20.63 15.19 -21.85
N VAL A 273 19.34 14.86 -21.99
CA VAL A 273 18.50 14.40 -20.87
C VAL A 273 19.13 13.18 -20.19
N VAL A 274 19.60 12.21 -20.99
CA VAL A 274 20.25 11.00 -20.46
C VAL A 274 21.56 11.35 -19.76
N ARG A 275 22.38 12.22 -20.34
CA ARG A 275 23.66 12.68 -19.75
C ARG A 275 23.41 13.34 -18.40
N VAL A 276 22.55 14.36 -18.37
CA VAL A 276 22.21 15.13 -17.16
C VAL A 276 21.65 14.21 -16.08
N CYS A 277 20.72 13.31 -16.42
CA CYS A 277 20.18 12.39 -15.43
C CYS A 277 21.25 11.46 -14.84
N LYS A 278 22.18 10.94 -15.66
CA LYS A 278 23.29 10.11 -15.16
C LYS A 278 24.21 10.90 -14.22
N GLU A 279 24.50 12.16 -14.56
CA GLU A 279 25.28 13.05 -13.68
C GLU A 279 24.60 13.24 -12.32
N TYR A 280 23.28 13.45 -12.30
CA TYR A 280 22.50 13.47 -11.06
C TYR A 280 22.62 12.16 -10.28
N GLN A 281 22.52 11.00 -10.93
CA GLN A 281 22.64 9.71 -10.25
C GLN A 281 24.02 9.48 -9.63
N GLU A 282 25.08 9.84 -10.34
CA GLU A 282 26.46 9.71 -9.85
C GLU A 282 26.74 10.67 -8.69
N ARG A 283 26.31 11.93 -8.84
CA ARG A 283 26.44 12.95 -7.80
C ARG A 283 25.67 12.57 -6.54
N ASP A 284 24.42 12.14 -6.68
CA ASP A 284 23.57 11.75 -5.56
C ASP A 284 24.10 10.49 -4.86
N PHE A 285 24.70 9.56 -5.62
CA PHE A 285 25.37 8.39 -5.06
C PHE A 285 26.58 8.80 -4.22
N ALA A 286 27.45 9.66 -4.75
CA ALA A 286 28.62 10.17 -4.02
C ALA A 286 28.21 10.94 -2.75
N LEU A 287 27.17 11.77 -2.84
CA LEU A 287 26.62 12.51 -1.70
C LEU A 287 26.12 11.56 -0.60
N ASN A 288 25.42 10.49 -0.97
CA ASN A 288 24.96 9.48 -0.04
C ASN A 288 26.12 8.70 0.60
N GLU A 289 27.20 8.40 -0.14
CA GLU A 289 28.41 7.78 0.41
C GLU A 289 29.13 8.69 1.41
N GLU A 290 29.31 9.96 1.06
CA GLU A 290 29.93 10.95 1.93
C GLU A 290 29.12 11.12 3.22
N TYR A 291 27.79 11.21 3.11
CA TYR A 291 26.89 11.30 4.24
C TYR A 291 27.06 10.11 5.20
N ARG A 292 27.05 8.89 4.67
CA ARG A 292 27.24 7.68 5.47
C ARG A 292 28.60 7.65 6.14
N LYS A 293 29.66 8.02 5.41
CA LYS A 293 31.02 8.09 5.95
C LYS A 293 31.13 9.10 7.10
N ALA A 294 30.57 10.31 6.92
CA ALA A 294 30.60 11.37 7.93
C ALA A 294 29.85 10.98 9.22
N HIS A 295 28.85 10.12 9.14
CA HIS A 295 28.03 9.70 10.28
C HIS A 295 28.34 8.28 10.79
N GLY A 296 29.38 7.62 10.27
CA GLY A 296 29.74 6.25 10.66
C GLY A 296 28.65 5.21 10.34
N LEU A 297 27.88 5.41 9.27
CA LEU A 297 26.75 4.57 8.90
C LEU A 297 27.14 3.54 7.83
N LYS A 298 26.53 2.35 7.89
CA LYS A 298 26.61 1.35 6.83
C LYS A 298 25.53 1.60 5.77
N HIS A 299 25.71 1.08 4.56
CA HIS A 299 24.65 1.11 3.54
C HIS A 299 23.49 0.21 3.98
N LYS A 300 22.34 0.84 4.29
CA LYS A 300 21.07 0.20 4.64
C LYS A 300 19.91 1.03 4.13
N TYR A 301 18.75 0.41 3.95
CA TYR A 301 17.52 1.11 3.57
C TYR A 301 16.70 1.51 4.79
N GLU A 302 17.27 2.42 5.55
CA GLU A 302 16.71 2.89 6.81
C GLU A 302 16.66 4.41 6.84
N TYR A 303 15.82 4.94 7.73
CA TYR A 303 15.81 6.37 8.02
C TYR A 303 17.21 6.82 8.44
N ASN A 304 17.64 7.99 7.98
CA ASN A 304 18.93 8.58 8.31
C ASN A 304 20.14 7.87 7.64
N HIS A 305 19.97 7.12 6.55
CA HIS A 305 21.07 6.50 5.80
C HIS A 305 21.38 7.14 4.44
N PHE A 306 20.58 8.14 4.05
CA PHE A 306 20.70 8.84 2.77
C PHE A 306 20.59 10.35 2.99
N ALA A 307 21.40 11.09 2.26
CA ALA A 307 21.29 12.55 2.17
C ALA A 307 20.24 12.97 1.12
N THR A 308 20.02 12.16 0.09
CA THR A 308 19.02 12.42 -0.96
C THR A 308 18.38 11.13 -1.46
N GLU A 309 17.11 11.20 -1.89
CA GLU A 309 16.45 10.07 -2.56
C GLU A 309 16.70 10.03 -4.08
N GLY A 310 17.17 11.13 -4.65
CA GLY A 310 17.35 11.32 -6.09
C GLY A 310 16.58 12.51 -6.65
N HIS A 311 16.19 12.41 -7.91
CA HIS A 311 15.52 13.44 -8.69
C HIS A 311 14.26 12.92 -9.41
N VAL A 312 13.42 13.84 -9.88
CA VAL A 312 12.25 13.60 -10.72
C VAL A 312 12.44 14.31 -12.05
N LEU A 313 12.44 13.55 -13.13
CA LEU A 313 12.47 14.06 -14.50
C LEU A 313 11.04 14.28 -15.01
N TYR A 314 10.79 15.51 -15.45
CA TYR A 314 9.60 15.96 -16.15
C TYR A 314 9.92 16.16 -17.62
N LEU A 315 9.14 15.56 -18.50
CA LEU A 315 9.21 15.75 -19.95
C LEU A 315 7.99 16.54 -20.40
N LEU A 316 8.22 17.69 -21.03
CA LEU A 316 7.20 18.72 -21.18
C LEU A 316 6.96 19.08 -22.65
N ASP A 317 5.73 19.43 -22.99
CA ASP A 317 5.35 19.94 -24.32
C ASP A 317 5.80 21.41 -24.51
N ALA A 318 5.45 22.00 -25.66
CA ALA A 318 5.72 23.41 -25.97
C ALA A 318 4.99 24.40 -25.02
N LYS A 319 3.93 23.96 -24.34
CA LYS A 319 3.18 24.73 -23.34
C LYS A 319 3.63 24.41 -21.91
N GLN A 320 4.74 23.68 -21.75
CA GLN A 320 5.31 23.27 -20.47
C GLN A 320 4.37 22.36 -19.64
N HIS A 321 3.50 21.60 -20.30
CA HIS A 321 2.71 20.55 -19.66
C HIS A 321 3.38 19.19 -19.80
N LEU A 322 3.24 18.36 -18.77
CA LEU A 322 3.77 17.01 -18.71
C LEU A 322 3.17 16.08 -19.78
N ILE A 323 4.03 15.52 -20.62
CA ILE A 323 3.65 14.57 -21.67
C ILE A 323 3.06 13.30 -21.04
N GLY A 324 1.83 12.97 -21.42
CA GLY A 324 1.16 11.71 -21.05
C GLY A 324 1.03 11.47 -19.55
N ARG A 325 1.05 12.54 -18.73
CA ARG A 325 1.02 12.47 -17.25
C ARG A 325 2.06 11.48 -16.67
N THR A 326 3.20 11.31 -17.34
CA THR A 326 4.26 10.38 -16.93
C THR A 326 5.47 11.16 -16.45
N MET A 327 5.82 10.97 -15.17
CA MET A 327 7.06 11.47 -14.57
C MET A 327 8.00 10.31 -14.29
N TYR A 328 9.30 10.59 -14.31
CA TYR A 328 10.34 9.58 -14.10
C TYR A 328 11.13 9.86 -12.83
N LYS A 329 11.44 8.83 -12.06
CA LYS A 329 12.36 8.91 -10.91
C LYS A 329 13.77 8.57 -11.38
N VAL A 330 14.69 9.47 -11.13
CA VAL A 330 16.13 9.34 -11.41
C VAL A 330 16.80 9.13 -10.07
N LYS A 331 17.26 7.91 -9.78
CA LYS A 331 17.73 7.55 -8.44
C LYS A 331 19.17 7.07 -8.48
N PRO A 332 19.98 7.39 -7.46
CA PRO A 332 21.32 6.82 -7.37
C PRO A 332 21.26 5.30 -7.18
N ARG A 333 22.31 4.61 -7.64
CA ARG A 333 22.36 3.14 -7.67
C ARG A 333 22.13 2.50 -6.30
N ASP A 334 22.61 3.11 -5.22
CA ASP A 334 22.47 2.59 -3.85
C ASP A 334 21.01 2.55 -3.38
N ILE A 335 20.16 3.44 -3.90
CA ILE A 335 18.71 3.44 -3.66
C ILE A 335 17.99 2.49 -4.62
N GLU A 336 18.45 2.40 -5.87
CA GLU A 336 17.91 1.46 -6.86
C GLU A 336 18.13 0.01 -6.43
N GLU A 337 19.33 -0.34 -5.98
CA GLU A 337 19.69 -1.66 -5.45
C GLU A 337 18.74 -2.11 -4.35
N VAL A 338 18.31 -1.22 -3.46
CA VAL A 338 17.33 -1.60 -2.43
C VAL A 338 15.92 -1.68 -2.99
N HIS A 339 15.54 -0.76 -3.89
CA HIS A 339 14.23 -0.81 -4.57
C HIS A 339 14.04 -2.04 -5.45
N TRP A 340 15.12 -2.59 -5.98
CA TRP A 340 15.13 -3.73 -6.89
C TRP A 340 15.61 -5.01 -6.22
N GLY A 341 16.21 -4.92 -5.04
CA GLY A 341 16.61 -6.08 -4.27
C GLY A 341 15.37 -6.93 -3.98
N ASN A 342 15.23 -7.96 -4.81
CA ASN A 342 14.23 -8.99 -4.67
C ASN A 342 14.60 -9.83 -3.45
N PHE A 343 13.61 -10.54 -2.90
CA PHE A 343 13.89 -11.62 -1.97
C PHE A 343 14.54 -12.76 -2.77
N ASP A 344 15.84 -12.69 -2.96
CA ASP A 344 16.63 -13.62 -3.75
C ASP A 344 17.19 -14.77 -2.88
N ALA A 345 17.88 -15.72 -3.51
CA ALA A 345 18.47 -16.86 -2.83
C ALA A 345 19.48 -16.44 -1.74
N THR A 346 20.13 -15.28 -1.91
CA THR A 346 21.06 -14.72 -0.93
C THR A 346 20.32 -14.26 0.32
N MET A 347 19.20 -13.53 0.17
CA MET A 347 18.35 -13.15 1.29
C MET A 347 17.73 -14.38 1.96
N GLU A 348 17.33 -15.39 1.18
CA GLU A 348 16.87 -16.67 1.72
C GLU A 348 17.95 -17.35 2.59
N GLY A 349 19.20 -17.34 2.14
CA GLY A 349 20.34 -17.85 2.91
C GLY A 349 20.55 -17.08 4.22
N ARG A 350 20.46 -15.75 4.19
CA ARG A 350 20.57 -14.90 5.40
C ARG A 350 19.44 -15.17 6.39
N VAL A 351 18.21 -15.40 5.92
CA VAL A 351 17.08 -15.79 6.76
C VAL A 351 17.35 -17.13 7.44
N LYS A 352 17.83 -18.14 6.69
CA LYS A 352 18.18 -19.45 7.25
C LYS A 352 19.28 -19.33 8.32
N GLU A 353 20.31 -18.54 8.05
CA GLU A 353 21.39 -18.28 9.01
C GLU A 353 20.88 -17.58 10.27
N ALA A 354 20.01 -16.57 10.11
CA ALA A 354 19.41 -15.85 11.23
C ALA A 354 18.52 -16.77 12.09
N VAL A 355 17.69 -17.60 11.47
CA VAL A 355 16.89 -18.63 12.16
C VAL A 355 17.80 -19.59 12.93
N ALA A 356 18.89 -20.08 12.33
CA ALA A 356 19.84 -20.95 13.00
C ALA A 356 20.49 -20.26 14.22
N LYS A 357 20.91 -19.00 14.09
CA LYS A 357 21.49 -18.21 15.20
C LYS A 357 20.50 -17.98 16.34
N ILE A 358 19.24 -17.69 16.04
CA ILE A 358 18.18 -17.51 17.05
C ILE A 358 17.96 -18.82 17.81
N ALA A 359 17.90 -19.95 17.09
CA ALA A 359 17.75 -21.27 17.68
C ALA A 359 18.95 -21.65 18.57
N THR A 360 20.19 -21.47 18.10
CA THR A 360 21.42 -21.75 18.89
C THR A 360 21.52 -20.89 20.15
N ARG A 361 20.96 -19.69 20.13
CA ARG A 361 20.95 -18.76 21.28
C ARG A 361 19.73 -18.96 22.19
N GLU A 362 18.90 -19.97 21.93
CA GLU A 362 17.67 -20.27 22.67
C GLU A 362 16.74 -19.05 22.79
N LYS A 363 16.74 -18.17 21.78
CA LYS A 363 15.86 -17.01 21.75
C LYS A 363 14.49 -17.39 21.15
N PRO A 364 13.39 -16.81 21.63
CA PRO A 364 12.07 -17.04 21.04
C PRO A 364 12.07 -16.72 19.53
N MET A 365 11.57 -17.63 18.70
CA MET A 365 11.46 -17.45 17.25
C MET A 365 10.26 -16.56 16.92
N THR A 366 10.47 -15.24 16.95
CA THR A 366 9.44 -14.23 16.75
C THR A 366 9.81 -13.31 15.60
N ALA A 367 8.82 -12.57 15.08
CA ALA A 367 9.07 -11.51 14.10
C ALA A 367 10.11 -10.50 14.59
N ALA A 368 10.08 -10.17 15.89
CA ALA A 368 10.99 -9.22 16.51
C ALA A 368 12.43 -9.75 16.58
N SER A 369 12.63 -11.01 16.98
CA SER A 369 13.96 -11.62 17.05
C SER A 369 14.55 -11.87 15.67
N LEU A 370 13.75 -12.34 14.71
CA LEU A 370 14.20 -12.54 13.33
C LEU A 370 14.56 -11.22 12.64
N ARG A 371 13.76 -10.18 12.84
CA ARG A 371 14.06 -8.82 12.35
C ARG A 371 15.36 -8.27 12.96
N ALA A 372 15.56 -8.46 14.27
CA ALA A 372 16.76 -8.02 14.96
C ALA A 372 18.01 -8.77 14.46
N GLU A 373 17.92 -10.08 14.23
CA GLU A 373 19.04 -10.90 13.75
C GLU A 373 19.38 -10.62 12.28
N LEU A 374 18.38 -10.30 11.45
CA LEU A 374 18.59 -9.90 10.05
C LEU A 374 19.07 -8.46 9.89
N ASP A 375 19.06 -7.68 10.98
CA ASP A 375 19.43 -6.26 11.01
C ASP A 375 18.58 -5.45 9.99
N MET A 376 17.28 -5.74 9.96
CA MET A 376 16.32 -5.13 9.03
C MET A 376 15.42 -4.12 9.73
N GLY A 377 15.34 -2.90 9.19
CA GLY A 377 14.41 -1.88 9.65
C GLY A 377 12.93 -2.24 9.40
N PRO A 378 11.97 -1.63 10.13
CA PRO A 378 10.54 -1.93 10.00
C PRO A 378 9.97 -1.81 8.58
N LYS A 379 10.46 -0.84 7.79
CA LYS A 379 10.00 -0.63 6.40
C LYS A 379 10.53 -1.69 5.43
N GLU A 380 11.78 -2.11 5.59
CA GLU A 380 12.38 -3.18 4.78
C GLU A 380 11.69 -4.53 5.08
N TRP A 381 11.44 -4.78 6.37
CA TRP A 381 10.69 -5.93 6.87
C TRP A 381 9.31 -6.07 6.23
N GLY A 382 8.51 -5.00 6.20
CA GLY A 382 7.18 -5.02 5.59
C GLY A 382 7.18 -5.16 4.07
N ARG A 383 8.24 -4.69 3.39
CA ARG A 383 8.30 -4.66 1.91
C ARG A 383 8.77 -5.98 1.30
N ARG A 384 9.81 -6.59 1.86
CA ARG A 384 10.47 -7.75 1.22
C ARG A 384 9.78 -9.08 1.53
N LEU A 385 8.99 -9.17 2.60
CA LEU A 385 8.61 -10.45 3.18
C LEU A 385 7.11 -10.74 3.17
N GLY A 386 6.25 -9.78 2.79
CA GLY A 386 4.79 -9.95 2.91
C GLY A 386 4.30 -10.16 4.35
N GLY A 387 5.15 -9.87 5.34
CA GLY A 387 4.97 -10.18 6.75
C GLY A 387 6.04 -11.16 7.26
N ALA A 388 6.47 -10.97 8.51
CA ALA A 388 7.31 -11.92 9.25
C ALA A 388 6.81 -13.37 9.15
N ASP A 389 5.49 -13.48 9.14
CA ASP A 389 4.75 -14.72 9.22
C ASP A 389 5.04 -15.61 8.03
N ALA A 390 5.24 -15.08 6.81
CA ALA A 390 5.55 -15.91 5.64
C ALA A 390 6.94 -16.58 5.72
N LEU A 391 7.94 -15.91 6.33
CA LEU A 391 9.26 -16.51 6.57
C LEU A 391 9.27 -17.44 7.78
N LEU A 392 8.62 -17.04 8.87
CA LEU A 392 8.47 -17.89 10.05
C LEU A 392 7.70 -19.17 9.69
N THR A 393 6.67 -19.07 8.82
CA THR A 393 5.93 -20.20 8.22
C THR A 393 6.82 -21.09 7.35
N ARG A 394 7.85 -20.54 6.70
CA ARG A 394 8.74 -21.29 5.79
C ARG A 394 9.91 -21.98 6.51
N TYR A 395 10.28 -21.52 7.72
CA TYR A 395 11.48 -21.99 8.43
C TYR A 395 11.26 -22.40 9.89
N GLY A 396 10.03 -22.30 10.42
CA GLY A 396 9.66 -22.75 11.77
C GLY A 396 9.20 -24.21 11.79
N SER A 397 10.06 -25.09 12.32
CA SER A 397 9.83 -26.47 12.84
C SER A 397 8.52 -27.22 12.53
N ASP A 398 8.65 -28.38 11.87
CA ASP A 398 7.64 -29.38 11.43
C ASP A 398 6.45 -29.66 12.37
N VAL A 399 5.19 -29.68 11.86
CA VAL A 399 3.99 -30.29 12.54
C VAL A 399 2.89 -30.68 11.54
N MET A 400 2.56 -31.98 11.42
CA MET A 400 1.64 -32.54 10.40
C MET A 400 0.13 -32.34 10.65
N ASN A 401 -0.70 -32.42 9.59
CA ASN A 401 -2.17 -32.42 9.66
C ASN A 401 -2.88 -33.12 8.47
N ALA A 402 -4.08 -33.65 8.71
CA ALA A 402 -4.78 -34.60 7.83
C ALA A 402 -6.22 -34.15 7.48
N VAL A 403 -6.69 -34.25 6.23
CA VAL A 403 -8.03 -33.77 5.77
C VAL A 403 -8.60 -34.64 4.64
N GLY A 404 -9.54 -35.55 4.94
CA GLY A 404 -10.35 -36.15 3.88
C GLY A 404 -11.62 -36.82 4.36
N GLN A 405 -12.33 -37.52 3.46
CA GLN A 405 -13.66 -38.07 3.68
C GLN A 405 -13.67 -39.60 3.91
N LEU A 406 -14.47 -40.02 4.90
CA LEU A 406 -14.72 -41.40 5.36
C LEU A 406 -13.48 -42.26 5.65
N SER A 407 -13.41 -42.74 6.89
CA SER A 407 -12.19 -43.04 7.65
C SER A 407 -11.52 -41.80 8.27
N LYS A 408 -11.99 -40.58 8.01
CA LYS A 408 -11.52 -39.34 8.66
C LYS A 408 -11.55 -39.43 10.18
N THR A 409 -12.69 -39.86 10.71
CA THR A 409 -12.93 -39.90 12.15
C THR A 409 -12.19 -41.07 12.78
N THR A 410 -12.04 -42.17 12.05
CA THR A 410 -11.21 -43.31 12.46
C THR A 410 -9.74 -42.91 12.55
N ILE A 411 -9.20 -42.22 11.54
CA ILE A 411 -7.82 -41.70 11.51
C ILE A 411 -7.62 -40.69 12.64
N ALA A 412 -8.50 -39.69 12.75
CA ALA A 412 -8.43 -38.66 13.79
C ALA A 412 -8.50 -39.25 15.21
N LYS A 413 -9.38 -40.24 15.45
CA LYS A 413 -9.44 -40.96 16.73
C LYS A 413 -8.17 -41.77 17.02
N ARG A 414 -7.56 -42.36 15.99
CA ARG A 414 -6.28 -43.09 16.15
C ARG A 414 -5.12 -42.15 16.45
N LEU A 415 -5.05 -40.99 15.79
CA LEU A 415 -4.09 -39.93 16.11
C LEU A 415 -4.30 -39.40 17.52
N ALA A 416 -5.55 -39.21 17.94
CA ALA A 416 -5.87 -38.80 19.31
C ALA A 416 -5.39 -39.81 20.36
N LYS A 417 -5.52 -41.11 20.09
CA LYS A 417 -4.95 -42.17 20.95
C LYS A 417 -3.43 -42.12 21.05
N ARG A 418 -2.74 -41.45 20.11
CA ARG A 418 -1.29 -41.21 20.12
C ARG A 418 -0.90 -39.86 20.75
N GLY A 419 -1.85 -39.15 21.35
CA GLY A 419 -1.60 -37.88 22.06
C GLY A 419 -1.88 -36.61 21.26
N TRP A 420 -2.41 -36.72 20.04
CA TRP A 420 -2.83 -35.55 19.27
C TRP A 420 -4.12 -34.96 19.84
N LEU A 421 -4.25 -33.63 19.89
CA LEU A 421 -5.51 -33.01 20.29
C LEU A 421 -6.48 -32.97 19.10
N ARG A 422 -7.65 -33.61 19.23
CA ARG A 422 -8.65 -33.70 18.16
C ARG A 422 -9.73 -32.63 18.31
N PHE A 423 -10.02 -31.91 17.23
CA PHE A 423 -11.20 -31.05 17.08
C PHE A 423 -12.07 -31.58 15.93
N SER A 424 -13.32 -31.95 16.21
CA SER A 424 -14.24 -32.55 15.23
C SER A 424 -15.42 -31.66 14.97
N GLU A 425 -15.70 -31.31 13.71
CA GLU A 425 -16.87 -30.50 13.36
C GLU A 425 -18.19 -31.16 13.79
N ASP A 426 -18.22 -32.50 13.81
CA ASP A 426 -19.39 -33.29 14.19
C ASP A 426 -19.70 -33.21 15.70
N ASP A 427 -18.72 -32.76 16.52
CA ASP A 427 -18.87 -32.59 17.96
C ASP A 427 -19.47 -31.20 18.32
N TYR A 428 -19.69 -30.32 17.33
CA TYR A 428 -20.22 -28.95 17.51
C TYR A 428 -21.33 -28.64 16.50
N LYS A 429 -22.03 -27.50 16.63
CA LYS A 429 -23.07 -27.06 15.68
C LYS A 429 -22.45 -26.44 14.41
N GLY A 430 -21.42 -27.09 13.87
CA GLY A 430 -20.74 -26.73 12.64
C GLY A 430 -19.38 -26.03 12.83
N HIS A 431 -18.76 -25.71 11.70
CA HIS A 431 -17.35 -25.28 11.63
C HIS A 431 -17.04 -23.96 12.34
N VAL A 432 -18.00 -23.04 12.48
CA VAL A 432 -17.79 -21.76 13.18
C VAL A 432 -17.58 -21.98 14.68
N GLU A 433 -18.44 -22.80 15.29
CA GLU A 433 -18.36 -23.11 16.72
C GLU A 433 -17.13 -23.97 17.04
N CYS A 434 -16.83 -24.95 16.19
CA CYS A 434 -15.63 -25.79 16.33
C CYS A 434 -14.33 -24.94 16.28
N LYS A 435 -14.22 -23.98 15.35
CA LYS A 435 -13.08 -23.05 15.27
C LYS A 435 -12.94 -22.16 16.50
N ALA A 436 -14.05 -21.60 16.97
CA ALA A 436 -14.06 -20.77 18.18
C ALA A 436 -13.59 -21.57 19.39
N HIS A 437 -14.13 -22.78 19.57
CA HIS A 437 -13.71 -23.67 20.64
C HIS A 437 -12.23 -24.05 20.53
N MET A 438 -11.73 -24.36 19.33
CA MET A 438 -10.31 -24.65 19.12
C MET A 438 -9.41 -23.49 19.57
N LEU A 439 -9.73 -22.26 19.19
CA LEU A 439 -8.96 -21.09 19.59
C LEU A 439 -8.98 -20.89 21.11
N THR A 440 -10.16 -20.97 21.73
CA THR A 440 -10.30 -20.86 23.19
C THR A 440 -9.45 -21.91 23.90
N THR A 441 -9.67 -23.20 23.58
CA THR A 441 -8.96 -24.33 24.21
C THR A 441 -7.45 -24.19 24.08
N LEU A 442 -6.94 -23.83 22.89
CA LEU A 442 -5.50 -23.69 22.66
C LEU A 442 -4.91 -22.41 23.29
N SER A 443 -5.72 -21.37 23.52
CA SER A 443 -5.29 -20.13 24.17
C SER A 443 -5.24 -20.23 25.69
N GLU A 444 -6.05 -21.09 26.29
CA GLU A 444 -6.11 -21.31 27.75
C GLU A 444 -5.04 -22.30 28.24
N MET A 445 -4.44 -23.08 27.34
CA MET A 445 -3.33 -23.97 27.66
C MET A 445 -2.04 -23.17 27.92
N SER A 446 -1.34 -23.50 29.00
CA SER A 446 0.02 -22.99 29.22
C SER A 446 0.95 -23.46 28.10
N GLU A 447 2.03 -22.72 27.87
CA GLU A 447 3.00 -23.05 26.81
C GLU A 447 3.58 -24.48 26.98
N GLU A 448 3.84 -24.90 28.23
CA GLU A 448 4.31 -26.25 28.58
C GLU A 448 3.23 -27.34 28.41
N GLY A 449 1.94 -26.98 28.50
CA GLY A 449 0.81 -27.88 28.39
C GLY A 449 0.17 -27.95 27.00
N ARG A 450 0.64 -27.13 26.06
CA ARG A 450 0.10 -27.06 24.70
C ARG A 450 0.48 -28.34 23.92
N PRO A 451 -0.49 -29.02 23.28
CA PRO A 451 -0.18 -30.21 22.51
C PRO A 451 0.71 -29.85 21.32
N LYS A 452 1.73 -30.68 21.07
CA LYS A 452 2.61 -30.53 19.91
C LYS A 452 1.81 -30.68 18.61
N ASP A 453 0.85 -31.59 18.60
CA ASP A 453 0.09 -31.95 17.42
C ASP A 453 -1.42 -31.83 17.65
N VAL A 454 -2.12 -31.29 16.65
CA VAL A 454 -3.57 -31.11 16.61
C VAL A 454 -4.10 -31.77 15.36
N VAL A 455 -5.26 -32.42 15.40
CA VAL A 455 -5.98 -32.95 14.23
C VAL A 455 -7.37 -32.33 14.09
N VAL A 456 -7.68 -31.81 12.90
CA VAL A 456 -9.00 -31.26 12.56
C VAL A 456 -9.82 -32.30 11.79
N ASP A 457 -10.82 -32.87 12.44
CA ASP A 457 -11.75 -33.87 11.91
C ASP A 457 -12.97 -33.18 11.26
N ALA A 458 -12.78 -32.71 10.02
CA ALA A 458 -13.73 -31.87 9.28
C ALA A 458 -13.86 -32.29 7.82
N SER A 459 -15.05 -32.07 7.23
CA SER A 459 -15.30 -32.36 5.81
C SER A 459 -15.02 -31.13 4.95
N VAL A 460 -13.75 -30.91 4.59
CA VAL A 460 -13.29 -29.64 3.99
C VAL A 460 -13.08 -29.70 2.48
N LEU A 461 -14.18 -29.69 1.74
CA LEU A 461 -14.16 -29.91 0.29
C LEU A 461 -13.73 -28.73 -0.58
N ASN A 462 -14.06 -27.51 -0.17
CA ASN A 462 -13.77 -26.33 -0.98
C ASN A 462 -12.53 -25.57 -0.46
N PRO A 463 -11.78 -24.88 -1.34
CA PRO A 463 -10.58 -24.15 -0.94
C PRO A 463 -10.84 -23.01 0.06
N VAL A 464 -12.06 -22.44 0.07
CA VAL A 464 -12.42 -21.35 0.98
C VAL A 464 -12.51 -21.86 2.42
N HIS A 465 -13.12 -23.02 2.62
CA HIS A 465 -13.23 -23.65 3.93
C HIS A 465 -11.85 -24.09 4.44
N ARG A 466 -11.00 -24.65 3.56
CA ARG A 466 -9.61 -25.01 3.92
C ARG A 466 -8.81 -23.81 4.36
N LYS A 467 -8.85 -22.71 3.59
CA LYS A 467 -8.22 -21.43 3.99
C LYS A 467 -8.70 -20.95 5.35
N GLY A 468 -10.00 -21.05 5.62
CA GLY A 468 -10.54 -20.69 6.93
C GLY A 468 -9.97 -21.53 8.07
N TRP A 469 -9.77 -22.84 7.89
CA TRP A 469 -9.14 -23.71 8.89
C TRP A 469 -7.66 -23.42 9.05
N ILE A 470 -6.92 -23.25 7.94
CA ILE A 470 -5.51 -22.85 7.93
C ILE A 470 -5.31 -21.56 8.74
N SER A 471 -6.11 -20.53 8.45
CA SER A 471 -6.04 -19.27 9.20
C SER A 471 -6.37 -19.42 10.70
N THR A 472 -7.25 -20.36 11.06
CA THR A 472 -7.59 -20.60 12.48
C THR A 472 -6.44 -21.31 13.20
N LEU A 473 -5.81 -22.30 12.56
CA LEU A 473 -4.62 -22.99 13.08
C LEU A 473 -3.45 -22.02 13.24
N HIS A 474 -3.22 -21.15 12.24
CA HIS A 474 -2.24 -20.07 12.30
C HIS A 474 -2.50 -19.13 13.49
N ALA A 475 -3.74 -18.71 13.69
CA ALA A 475 -4.13 -17.90 14.85
C ALA A 475 -3.92 -18.62 16.20
N ALA A 476 -4.02 -19.95 16.22
CA ALA A 476 -3.70 -20.77 17.39
C ALA A 476 -2.18 -21.02 17.58
N GLY A 477 -1.33 -20.57 16.65
CA GLY A 477 0.12 -20.76 16.69
C GLY A 477 0.62 -22.05 16.02
N TYR A 478 -0.24 -22.76 15.26
CA TYR A 478 0.13 -23.94 14.48
C TYR A 478 0.34 -23.53 13.02
N TRP A 479 1.59 -23.34 12.63
CA TRP A 479 1.94 -22.73 11.34
C TRP A 479 2.12 -23.73 10.20
N ASN A 480 2.52 -24.96 10.54
CA ASN A 480 2.61 -26.03 9.57
C ASN A 480 1.29 -26.76 9.49
N VAL A 481 0.61 -26.60 8.35
CA VAL A 481 -0.69 -27.19 8.11
C VAL A 481 -0.54 -28.12 6.92
N TYR A 482 -0.74 -29.41 7.16
CA TYR A 482 -0.67 -30.41 6.12
C TYR A 482 -2.09 -30.83 5.78
N ALA A 483 -2.27 -31.41 4.58
CA ALA A 483 -3.52 -32.03 4.20
C ALA A 483 -3.28 -33.51 3.89
N LEU A 484 -4.09 -34.38 4.49
CA LEU A 484 -4.19 -35.81 4.13
C LEU A 484 -5.40 -35.99 3.22
N HIS A 485 -5.21 -35.79 1.93
CA HIS A 485 -6.24 -35.96 0.92
C HIS A 485 -6.64 -37.44 0.82
N LEU A 486 -7.79 -37.79 1.38
CA LEU A 486 -8.39 -39.12 1.22
C LEU A 486 -9.04 -39.19 -0.18
N ASP A 487 -8.29 -39.64 -1.17
CA ASP A 487 -8.76 -39.82 -2.55
C ASP A 487 -9.33 -41.23 -2.73
N ILE A 488 -10.41 -41.48 -1.97
CA ILE A 488 -11.09 -42.77 -1.89
C ILE A 488 -12.36 -42.67 -2.72
N SER A 489 -12.55 -43.61 -3.65
CA SER A 489 -13.69 -43.56 -4.56
C SER A 489 -15.03 -43.58 -3.80
N ALA A 490 -16.01 -42.86 -4.34
CA ALA A 490 -17.35 -42.78 -3.76
C ALA A 490 -17.98 -44.17 -3.52
N ASP A 491 -17.69 -45.14 -4.40
CA ASP A 491 -18.19 -46.50 -4.26
C ASP A 491 -17.57 -47.25 -3.08
N VAL A 492 -16.28 -47.05 -2.81
CA VAL A 492 -15.62 -47.58 -1.61
C VAL A 492 -16.24 -46.94 -0.36
N CYS A 493 -16.42 -45.62 -0.37
CA CYS A 493 -17.05 -44.87 0.72
C CYS A 493 -18.49 -45.36 1.00
N LYS A 494 -19.30 -45.57 -0.05
CA LYS A 494 -20.67 -46.10 0.07
C LYS A 494 -20.70 -47.51 0.65
N ARG A 495 -19.82 -48.42 0.18
CA ARG A 495 -19.69 -49.77 0.74
C ARG A 495 -19.32 -49.75 2.22
N ARG A 496 -18.41 -48.85 2.64
CA ARG A 496 -18.06 -48.67 4.05
C ARG A 496 -19.24 -48.19 4.89
N ALA A 497 -19.98 -47.20 4.39
CA ALA A 497 -21.19 -46.70 5.06
C ALA A 497 -22.25 -47.81 5.20
N ALA A 498 -22.48 -48.59 4.14
CA ALA A 498 -23.38 -49.74 4.15
C ALA A 498 -22.96 -50.79 5.19
N SER A 499 -21.67 -51.10 5.30
CA SER A 499 -21.15 -52.07 6.27
C SER A 499 -21.25 -51.56 7.71
N LEU A 500 -21.16 -50.25 7.94
CA LEU A 500 -21.20 -49.66 9.29
C LEU A 500 -22.62 -49.48 9.82
N HIS A 501 -23.55 -49.07 8.95
CA HIS A 501 -24.91 -48.70 9.35
C HIS A 501 -25.98 -49.68 8.85
N GLY A 502 -25.61 -50.70 8.06
CA GLY A 502 -26.54 -51.57 7.34
C GLY A 502 -27.00 -50.94 6.02
N GLU A 503 -26.99 -51.72 4.94
CA GLU A 503 -27.30 -51.23 3.59
C GLU A 503 -28.74 -50.72 3.44
N GLU A 504 -29.69 -51.36 4.12
CA GLU A 504 -31.11 -51.02 4.05
C GLU A 504 -31.57 -50.02 5.12
N SER A 505 -30.72 -49.69 6.10
CA SER A 505 -31.11 -48.76 7.15
C SER A 505 -31.30 -47.35 6.60
N ASP A 506 -32.17 -46.56 7.22
CA ASP A 506 -32.40 -45.17 6.81
C ASP A 506 -31.13 -44.33 6.97
N GLU A 507 -30.32 -44.61 7.99
CA GLU A 507 -29.03 -43.96 8.23
C GLU A 507 -28.00 -44.34 7.15
N GLY A 508 -27.92 -45.63 6.80
CA GLY A 508 -27.05 -46.14 5.73
C GLY A 508 -27.39 -45.53 4.38
N ARG A 509 -28.68 -45.49 4.01
CA ARG A 509 -29.16 -44.86 2.77
C ARG A 509 -28.90 -43.36 2.75
N SER A 510 -29.17 -42.65 3.84
CA SER A 510 -28.90 -41.20 3.96
C SER A 510 -27.42 -40.89 3.78
N MET A 511 -26.54 -41.69 4.40
CA MET A 511 -25.10 -41.51 4.30
C MET A 511 -24.58 -41.80 2.88
N GLN A 512 -25.08 -42.87 2.23
CA GLN A 512 -24.75 -43.16 0.84
C GLN A 512 -25.19 -42.05 -0.13
N GLU A 513 -26.36 -41.45 0.09
CA GLU A 513 -26.84 -40.31 -0.69
C GLU A 513 -25.96 -39.07 -0.48
N ALA A 514 -25.57 -38.78 0.76
CA ALA A 514 -24.65 -37.70 1.08
C ALA A 514 -23.29 -37.88 0.39
N ILE A 515 -22.72 -39.09 0.42
CA ILE A 515 -21.48 -39.42 -0.30
C ILE A 515 -21.65 -39.19 -1.80
N GLY A 516 -22.78 -39.59 -2.38
CA GLY A 516 -23.09 -39.37 -3.79
C GLY A 516 -23.11 -37.88 -4.16
N LYS A 517 -23.73 -37.03 -3.32
CA LYS A 517 -23.77 -35.57 -3.52
C LYS A 517 -22.39 -34.93 -3.39
N LEU A 518 -21.57 -35.39 -2.43
CA LEU A 518 -20.20 -34.89 -2.22
C LEU A 518 -19.30 -35.23 -3.42
N ALA A 519 -19.36 -36.46 -3.93
CA ALA A 519 -18.60 -36.89 -5.10
C ALA A 519 -18.98 -36.14 -6.39
N GLN A 520 -20.22 -35.63 -6.48
CA GLN A 520 -20.67 -34.80 -7.61
C GLN A 520 -20.25 -33.33 -7.47
N SER A 521 -19.98 -32.86 -6.25
CA SER A 521 -19.40 -31.54 -6.06
C SER A 521 -17.96 -31.59 -6.58
N ALA A 522 -17.56 -30.63 -7.41
CA ALA A 522 -16.20 -30.58 -7.95
C ALA A 522 -15.21 -30.40 -6.79
N GLU A 523 -14.71 -31.53 -6.26
CA GLU A 523 -13.70 -31.53 -5.21
C GLU A 523 -12.45 -30.88 -5.77
N ALA A 524 -12.18 -29.66 -5.29
CA ALA A 524 -10.91 -29.06 -5.56
C ALA A 524 -9.90 -29.78 -4.69
N GLN A 525 -9.06 -30.63 -5.30
CA GLN A 525 -7.88 -31.20 -4.64
C GLN A 525 -7.14 -30.09 -3.89
N PRO A 526 -6.67 -30.35 -2.66
CA PRO A 526 -5.87 -29.38 -1.91
C PRO A 526 -4.64 -28.98 -2.74
N LYS A 527 -4.23 -27.71 -2.63
CA LYS A 527 -3.06 -27.18 -3.36
C LYS A 527 -2.16 -26.42 -2.40
N ALA A 528 -0.85 -26.48 -2.62
CA ALA A 528 0.14 -25.74 -1.82
C ALA A 528 -0.17 -24.24 -1.73
N ARG A 529 -0.70 -23.63 -2.82
CA ARG A 529 -1.12 -22.21 -2.86
C ARG A 529 -2.21 -21.83 -1.86
N GLU A 530 -2.83 -22.79 -1.20
CA GLU A 530 -3.81 -22.55 -0.14
C GLU A 530 -3.18 -22.28 1.22
N GLY A 531 -1.84 -22.43 1.34
CA GLY A 531 -1.10 -22.30 2.59
C GLY A 531 -0.80 -23.63 3.26
N LEU A 532 -0.81 -24.73 2.49
CA LEU A 532 -0.50 -26.07 2.96
C LEU A 532 0.97 -26.40 2.69
N GLN A 533 1.66 -26.94 3.70
CA GLN A 533 3.10 -27.27 3.65
C GLN A 533 3.36 -28.58 2.93
N ARG A 534 2.48 -29.56 3.14
CA ARG A 534 2.53 -30.85 2.46
C ARG A 534 1.11 -31.36 2.23
N ILE A 535 0.97 -32.14 1.18
CA ILE A 535 -0.25 -32.84 0.85
C ILE A 535 0.13 -34.30 0.70
N ALA A 536 -0.41 -35.15 1.57
CA ALA A 536 -0.34 -36.59 1.44
C ALA A 536 -1.67 -37.04 0.83
N ALA A 537 -1.62 -37.72 -0.32
CA ALA A 537 -2.79 -38.38 -0.87
C ALA A 537 -2.75 -39.84 -0.42
N VAL A 538 -3.88 -40.37 0.04
CA VAL A 538 -4.06 -41.79 0.32
C VAL A 538 -5.33 -42.28 -0.37
N HIS A 539 -5.19 -43.40 -1.05
CA HIS A 539 -6.18 -44.01 -1.93
C HIS A 539 -6.72 -45.33 -1.35
N THR A 540 -5.96 -45.97 -0.47
CA THR A 540 -6.27 -47.29 0.08
C THR A 540 -6.12 -47.33 1.61
N ASP A 541 -6.69 -48.35 2.25
CA ASP A 541 -6.53 -48.55 3.69
C ASP A 541 -5.08 -48.91 4.06
N ALA A 542 -4.38 -49.64 3.20
CA ALA A 542 -2.96 -49.95 3.40
C ALA A 542 -2.11 -48.66 3.44
N GLU A 543 -2.38 -47.72 2.53
CA GLU A 543 -1.71 -46.40 2.52
C GLU A 543 -2.06 -45.55 3.74
N ILE A 544 -3.28 -45.68 4.29
CA ILE A 544 -3.64 -45.05 5.56
C ILE A 544 -2.80 -45.65 6.71
N GLU A 545 -2.65 -46.97 6.77
CA GLU A 545 -1.83 -47.61 7.81
C GLU A 545 -0.34 -47.26 7.66
N GLU A 546 0.19 -47.23 6.43
CA GLU A 546 1.56 -46.78 6.14
C GLU A 546 1.77 -45.32 6.55
N PHE A 547 0.83 -44.45 6.19
CA PHE A 547 0.84 -43.05 6.60
C PHE A 547 0.83 -42.92 8.12
N LEU A 548 -0.06 -43.64 8.81
CA LEU A 548 -0.10 -43.64 10.27
C LEU A 548 1.20 -44.20 10.86
N ALA A 549 1.80 -45.24 10.29
CA ALA A 549 3.08 -45.77 10.74
C ALA A 549 4.23 -44.78 10.52
N SER A 550 4.18 -43.92 9.49
CA SER A 550 5.19 -42.89 9.26
C SER A 550 5.16 -41.73 10.26
N LEU A 551 4.13 -41.66 11.11
CA LEU A 551 3.92 -40.63 12.13
C LEU A 551 4.40 -41.03 13.53
N SER A 552 4.91 -42.25 13.69
CA SER A 552 5.61 -42.70 14.92
C SER A 552 7.10 -42.45 14.79
#